data_AF-A0AA89ARH9-F1
#
_entry.id   AF-A0AA89ARH9-F1
#
_cell.length_a   1.000
_cell.length_b   1.000
_cell.length_c   1.000
_cell.angle_alpha   90.00
_cell.angle_beta   90.00
_cell.angle_gamma   90.00
#
_symmetry.space_group_name_H-M   'P 1'
#
loop_
_entity.id
_entity.type
_entity.pdbx_description
1 polymer ?
#
loop_
_entity_poly.entity_id
_entity_poly.type
_entity_poly.pdbx_seq_one_letter_code
_entity_poly.pdbx_strand_id
1 'polypeptide(L)'
;MSKIVDVTVKEAEKTSKASAIVIHTSEALEKHVMDELTSTFRRVYSIGPLPMLLNQVTDRSSNPVGGNIWQEEETCVQWLNSKKSNLVI
;
A
#
# COMPACT_ATOMS: atom_id res chain seq x y z
N MET A 1 20.19 13.58 -2.27
CA MET A 1 19.23 12.75 -1.52
C MET A 1 17.82 13.19 -1.93
N SER A 2 16.90 12.26 -2.22
CA SER A 2 15.58 12.59 -2.78
C SER A 2 14.66 13.23 -1.74
N LYS A 3 13.93 14.30 -2.09
CA LYS A 3 13.00 15.02 -1.18
C LYS A 3 11.97 14.09 -0.51
N ILE A 4 11.61 12.99 -1.15
CA ILE A 4 10.69 11.98 -0.61
C ILE A 4 11.27 11.25 0.61
N VAL A 5 12.57 10.97 0.59
CA VAL A 5 13.25 10.27 1.68
C VAL A 5 13.29 11.16 2.92
N ASP A 6 13.62 12.45 2.76
CA ASP A 6 13.66 13.41 3.86
C ASP A 6 12.29 13.59 4.54
N VAL A 7 11.20 13.64 3.75
CA VAL A 7 9.84 13.69 4.29
C VAL A 7 9.51 12.41 5.08
N THR A 8 9.86 11.26 4.53
CA THR A 8 9.58 9.96 5.16
C THR A 8 10.31 9.82 6.50
N VAL A 9 11.59 10.18 6.55
CA VAL A 9 12.39 10.15 7.79
C VAL A 9 11.81 11.09 8.85
N LYS A 10 11.46 12.32 8.46
CA LYS A 10 10.88 13.32 9.38
C LYS A 10 9.54 12.88 9.98
N GLU A 11 8.70 12.20 9.20
CA GLU A 11 7.42 11.68 9.70
C GLU A 11 7.62 10.41 10.54
N ALA A 12 8.60 9.57 10.21
CA ALA A 12 8.98 8.42 11.04
C ALA A 12 9.39 8.87 12.46
N GLU A 13 10.18 9.94 12.61
CA GLU A 13 10.57 10.48 13.92
C GLU A 13 9.37 10.93 14.78
N LYS A 14 8.30 11.42 14.15
CA LYS A 14 7.08 11.86 14.85
C LYS A 14 6.12 10.73 15.19
N THR A 15 6.37 9.54 14.69
CA THR A 15 5.44 8.40 14.79
C THR A 15 5.15 8.01 16.24
N SER A 16 6.10 8.23 17.16
CA SER A 16 5.91 8.06 18.61
C SER A 16 4.79 8.92 19.22
N LYS A 17 4.45 10.05 18.58
CA LYS A 17 3.39 10.98 19.02
C LYS A 17 2.08 10.76 18.27
N ALA A 18 2.02 9.85 17.31
CA ALA A 18 0.82 9.59 16.53
C ALA A 18 -0.25 8.89 17.36
N SER A 19 -1.52 9.23 17.11
CA SER A 19 -2.66 8.55 17.75
C SER A 19 -2.81 7.09 17.30
N ALA A 20 -2.32 6.77 16.10
CA ALA A 20 -2.26 5.45 15.48
C ALA A 20 -1.28 5.45 14.31
N ILE A 21 -0.77 4.26 13.97
CA ILE A 21 0.06 4.00 12.79
C ILE A 21 -0.75 3.10 11.85
N VAL A 22 -0.89 3.52 10.61
CA VAL A 22 -1.55 2.74 9.56
C VAL A 22 -0.50 2.38 8.52
N ILE A 23 -0.32 1.09 8.29
CA ILE A 23 0.70 0.56 7.40
C ILE A 23 0.02 -0.20 6.28
N HIS A 24 0.42 0.10 5.06
CA HIS A 24 -0.04 -0.59 3.87
C HIS A 24 0.69 -1.93 3.70
N THR A 25 0.42 -2.86 4.60
CA THR A 25 0.93 -4.25 4.57
C THR A 25 -0.13 -5.19 5.12
N SER A 26 0.11 -6.49 5.06
CA SER A 26 -0.73 -7.51 5.71
C SER A 26 0.10 -8.27 6.74
N GLU A 27 -0.53 -8.67 7.85
CA GLU A 27 0.17 -9.49 8.86
C GLU A 27 0.64 -10.83 8.30
N ALA A 28 -0.10 -11.39 7.33
CA ALA A 28 0.29 -12.62 6.64
C ALA A 28 1.61 -12.46 5.84
N LEU A 29 1.94 -11.25 5.38
CA LEU A 29 3.15 -10.97 4.62
C LEU A 29 4.34 -10.63 5.54
N GLU A 30 4.10 -9.82 6.59
CA GLU A 30 5.18 -9.22 7.40
C GLU A 30 4.96 -9.36 8.91
N LYS A 31 4.56 -10.56 9.37
CA LYS A 31 4.22 -10.81 10.77
C LYS A 31 5.28 -10.30 11.76
N HIS A 32 6.55 -10.63 11.53
CA HIS A 32 7.64 -10.23 12.43
C HIS A 32 7.72 -8.71 12.62
N VAL A 33 7.60 -7.96 11.52
CA VAL A 33 7.63 -6.48 11.55
C VAL A 33 6.43 -5.95 12.32
N MET A 34 5.24 -6.53 12.12
CA MET A 34 4.03 -6.14 12.84
C MET A 34 4.13 -6.44 14.35
N ASP A 35 4.70 -7.57 14.73
CA ASP A 35 4.92 -7.94 16.13
C ASP A 35 5.90 -6.94 16.81
N GLU A 36 6.99 -6.56 16.14
CA GLU A 36 7.92 -5.54 16.65
C GLU A 36 7.27 -4.15 16.77
N LEU A 37 6.52 -3.73 15.75
CA LEU A 37 5.85 -2.43 15.74
C LEU A 37 4.75 -2.35 16.80
N THR A 38 3.97 -3.41 17.00
CA THR A 38 2.94 -3.46 18.04
C THR A 38 3.55 -3.54 19.44
N SER A 39 4.76 -4.10 19.59
CA SER A 39 5.51 -4.04 20.85
C SER A 39 6.02 -2.63 21.19
N THR A 40 6.31 -1.83 20.15
CA THR A 40 6.85 -0.47 20.29
C THR A 40 5.75 0.59 20.40
N PHE A 41 4.65 0.42 19.67
CA PHE A 41 3.59 1.42 19.51
C PHE A 41 2.22 0.86 19.90
N ARG A 42 1.43 1.67 20.62
CA ARG A 42 0.14 1.24 21.18
C ARG A 42 -0.95 0.87 20.16
N ARG A 43 -0.92 1.46 18.96
CA ARG A 43 -1.97 1.29 17.94
C ARG A 43 -1.34 1.24 16.56
N VAL A 44 -1.17 0.03 16.04
CA VAL A 44 -0.65 -0.23 14.70
C VAL A 44 -1.68 -1.06 13.94
N TYR A 45 -2.00 -0.64 12.72
CA TYR A 45 -2.99 -1.29 11.86
C TYR A 45 -2.38 -1.60 10.50
N SER A 46 -2.42 -2.87 10.10
CA SER A 46 -2.14 -3.33 8.75
C SER A 46 -3.43 -3.28 7.92
N ILE A 47 -3.42 -2.53 6.81
CA ILE A 47 -4.60 -2.35 5.93
C ILE A 47 -4.36 -2.80 4.49
N GLY A 48 -3.37 -3.67 4.27
CA GLY A 48 -2.97 -4.15 2.96
C GLY A 48 -3.49 -5.58 2.67
N PRO A 49 -3.58 -5.94 1.38
CA PRO A 49 -3.42 -5.08 0.21
C PRO A 49 -4.71 -4.30 -0.10
N LEU A 50 -4.60 -2.99 -0.35
CA LEU A 50 -5.74 -2.09 -0.68
C LEU A 50 -6.59 -2.63 -1.83
N PRO A 51 -6.03 -3.19 -2.93
CA PRO A 51 -6.84 -3.80 -3.98
C PRO A 51 -7.81 -4.87 -3.49
N MET A 52 -7.45 -5.67 -2.47
CA MET A 52 -8.38 -6.64 -1.87
C MET A 52 -9.48 -5.95 -1.06
N LEU A 53 -9.18 -4.84 -0.40
CA LEU A 53 -10.18 -4.06 0.34
C LEU A 53 -11.18 -3.38 -0.60
N LEU A 54 -10.72 -2.89 -1.76
CA LEU A 54 -11.58 -2.27 -2.78
C LEU A 54 -12.68 -3.21 -3.28
N ASN A 55 -12.40 -4.52 -3.40
CA ASN A 55 -13.41 -5.51 -3.79
C ASN A 55 -14.54 -5.68 -2.77
N GLN A 56 -14.34 -5.24 -1.52
CA GLN A 56 -15.33 -5.34 -0.45
C GLN A 56 -16.23 -4.09 -0.37
N VAL A 57 -15.89 -3.01 -1.09
CA VAL A 57 -16.66 -1.77 -1.10
C VAL A 57 -17.86 -1.93 -2.05
N THR A 58 -19.07 -1.97 -1.49
CA THR A 58 -20.33 -2.06 -2.24
C THR A 58 -20.78 -0.73 -2.85
N ASP A 59 -20.31 0.39 -2.31
CA ASP A 59 -20.62 1.71 -2.83
C ASP A 59 -19.65 2.11 -3.95
N ARG A 60 -20.06 1.87 -5.20
CA ARG A 60 -19.34 2.26 -6.42
C ARG A 60 -19.69 3.67 -6.91
N SER A 61 -20.46 4.44 -6.15
CA SER A 61 -20.85 5.81 -6.54
C SER A 61 -19.66 6.76 -6.58
N SER A 62 -18.62 6.46 -5.80
CA SER A 62 -17.30 7.08 -5.94
C SER A 62 -16.45 6.23 -6.89
N ASN A 63 -15.84 6.89 -7.88
CA ASN A 63 -14.79 6.24 -8.68
C ASN A 63 -13.76 5.69 -7.69
N PRO A 64 -13.51 4.36 -7.66
CA PRO A 64 -12.50 3.81 -6.79
C PRO A 64 -11.20 4.51 -7.15
N VAL A 65 -10.60 5.22 -6.19
CA VAL A 65 -9.27 5.78 -6.36
C VAL A 65 -8.39 4.57 -6.65
N GLY A 66 -7.94 4.44 -7.89
CA GLY A 66 -6.95 3.43 -8.25
C GLY A 66 -5.78 3.59 -7.29
N GLY A 67 -5.27 2.49 -6.74
CA GLY A 67 -4.16 2.53 -5.78
C GLY A 67 -2.86 3.13 -6.34
N ASN A 68 -2.87 3.55 -7.60
CA ASN A 68 -1.78 4.19 -8.30
C ASN A 68 -1.97 5.71 -8.32
N ILE A 69 -0.94 6.41 -7.85
CA ILE A 69 -0.81 7.88 -7.98
C ILE A 69 -0.40 8.32 -9.40
N TRP A 70 -0.04 7.37 -10.26
CA TRP A 70 0.46 7.60 -11.61
C TRP A 70 -0.65 7.38 -12.64
N GLN A 71 -0.60 8.15 -13.73
CA GLN A 71 -1.45 7.89 -14.89
C GLN A 71 -1.11 6.52 -15.46
N GLU A 72 -2.15 5.72 -15.73
CA GLU A 72 -1.99 4.39 -16.30
C GLU A 72 -1.46 4.46 -17.73
N GLU A 73 -0.57 3.54 -18.06
CA GLU A 73 0.10 3.46 -19.35
C GLU A 73 -0.56 2.35 -20.18
N GLU A 74 -1.40 2.74 -21.12
CA GLU A 74 -2.24 1.79 -21.89
C GLU A 74 -1.45 0.93 -22.88
N THR A 75 -0.32 1.42 -23.39
CA THR A 75 0.50 0.74 -24.41
C THR A 75 1.11 -0.56 -23.86
N CYS A 76 1.65 -0.52 -22.64
CA CYS A 76 2.17 -1.69 -21.94
C CYS A 76 1.07 -2.74 -21.69
N VAL A 77 -0.13 -2.29 -21.29
CA VAL A 77 -1.28 -3.20 -21.06
C VAL A 77 -1.71 -3.86 -22.37
N GLN A 78 -1.79 -3.12 -23.47
CA GLN A 78 -2.10 -3.68 -24.79
C GLN A 78 -1.04 -4.70 -25.25
N TRP A 79 0.25 -4.39 -25.04
CA TRP A 79 1.33 -5.32 -25.33
C TRP A 79 1.23 -6.60 -24.49
N LEU A 80 0.93 -6.48 -23.19
CA LEU A 80 0.76 -7.62 -22.28
C LEU A 80 -0.40 -8.52 -22.73
N ASN A 81 -1.53 -7.92 -23.12
CA ASN A 81 -2.71 -8.63 -23.62
C ASN A 81 -2.45 -9.42 -24.91
N SER A 82 -1.41 -9.07 -25.69
CA SER A 82 -1.00 -9.82 -26.88
C SER A 82 -0.22 -11.10 -26.58
N LYS A 83 0.27 -11.28 -25.34
CA LYS A 83 1.09 -12.44 -24.95
C LYS A 83 0.21 -13.58 -24.43
N LYS A 84 0.67 -14.81 -24.64
CA LYS A 84 0.05 -15.98 -24.02
C LYS A 84 0.25 -15.91 -22.50
N SER A 85 -0.75 -16.38 -21.76
CA SER A 85 -0.71 -16.47 -20.29
C SER A 85 0.58 -17.12 -19.78
N ASN A 86 1.14 -16.57 -18.70
CA ASN A 86 2.35 -17.02 -18.01
C ASN A 86 3.66 -16.97 -18.83
N LEU A 87 3.73 -16.15 -19.89
CA LEU A 87 4.97 -15.93 -20.65
C LEU A 87 5.71 -14.62 -20.35
N VAL A 88 5.08 -13.71 -19.59
CA VAL A 88 5.68 -12.45 -19.15
C VAL A 88 5.84 -12.52 -17.63
N ILE A 89 7.01 -12.11 -17.13
CA ILE A 89 7.39 -12.07 -15.70
C ILE A 89 7.40 -10.61 -15.24
#